data_AF-A0A0D6L622-F1
#
_entry.id   AF-A0A0D6L622-F1
#
_cell.length_a   1.000
_cell.length_b   1.000
_cell.length_c   1.000
_cell.angle_alpha   90.00
_cell.angle_beta   90.00
_cell.angle_gamma   90.00
#
_symmetry.space_group_name_H-M   'P 1'
#
loop_
_entity.id
_entity.type
_entity.pdbx_description
1 polymer ?
#
loop_
_entity_poly.entity_id
_entity_poly.type
_entity_poly.pdbx_seq_one_letter_code
_entity_poly.pdbx_strand_id
1 'polypeptide(L)'
;MNPFTRLRRSLCRKPPNPMMYTNCRKRLRSRKSSNLCVICLIALIPHTDGCSQVISINAHEEVCTITENAETCTYNEATVITLQPLQQETCLAIKDRSNKLVAVVSLKVDNIQFRCQKNAEFFTRDHKLVSESIHRCYLAGSCVENACENTSPSDQLKEFSHTANNSPGYTFCSQSCGCITCEGCFFCQPSCLFYRIYALPTSHTIYTIFNCPSWETIVTAEVTIRQEDSAITNTLQLYPGQTTTWNNLRFSLIGTIVPQLPISSSTFMETDMGISIIKPAHKGQLATHSAGQLQCSTKQHAEQFKCIFASKACTCTHGLREASCLCSPGDMEELMKASPLPLVSKSFIILSREAPAPRYHSTVEAVKDRQSQI
;
A
#
# COMPACT_ATOMS: atom_id res chain seq x y z
N MET A 1 41.44 41.32 -52.97
CA MET A 1 40.51 40.18 -52.94
C MET A 1 40.14 39.91 -51.49
N ASN A 2 38.83 39.85 -51.22
CA ASN A 2 38.09 39.77 -49.95
C ASN A 2 38.82 39.43 -48.64
N PRO A 3 38.59 40.28 -47.63
CA PRO A 3 38.49 39.90 -46.23
C PRO A 3 37.13 40.31 -45.59
N PHE A 4 36.92 39.82 -44.37
CA PHE A 4 36.05 40.30 -43.27
C PHE A 4 34.70 39.62 -42.96
N THR A 5 34.75 38.93 -41.82
CA THR A 5 33.74 38.67 -40.78
C THR A 5 33.03 39.92 -40.20
N ARG A 6 31.73 39.82 -39.83
CA ARG A 6 31.01 40.59 -38.77
C ARG A 6 29.64 39.90 -38.48
N LEU A 7 29.33 39.43 -37.25
CA LEU A 7 28.78 40.10 -36.05
C LEU A 7 27.26 40.45 -36.05
N ARG A 8 26.53 39.77 -35.13
CA ARG A 8 25.42 40.21 -34.21
C ARG A 8 24.09 40.86 -34.71
N ARG A 9 23.00 40.27 -34.18
CA ARG A 9 21.74 40.80 -33.56
C ARG A 9 20.57 41.40 -34.39
N SER A 10 19.38 40.84 -34.06
CA SER A 10 18.01 41.40 -33.85
C SER A 10 17.20 42.03 -34.99
N LEU A 11 15.91 41.65 -35.13
CA LEU A 11 14.73 42.54 -34.93
C LEU A 11 13.35 41.89 -35.17
N CYS A 12 12.38 42.39 -34.40
CA CYS A 12 10.94 42.14 -34.32
C CYS A 12 10.12 42.40 -35.60
N ARG A 13 8.85 41.94 -35.61
CA ARG A 13 7.68 42.72 -36.11
C ARG A 13 6.32 42.13 -35.68
N LYS A 14 5.50 42.92 -34.97
CA LYS A 14 4.01 42.90 -35.02
C LYS A 14 3.55 43.71 -36.25
N PRO A 15 2.28 43.59 -36.71
CA PRO A 15 1.32 44.71 -36.55
C PRO A 15 -0.18 44.22 -36.42
N PRO A 16 -1.28 44.99 -36.67
CA PRO A 16 -2.35 45.25 -35.68
C PRO A 16 -3.81 44.89 -36.14
N ASN A 17 -4.80 45.05 -35.24
CA ASN A 17 -6.26 44.94 -35.50
C ASN A 17 -6.80 46.10 -36.36
N PRO A 18 -7.97 45.94 -37.04
CA PRO A 18 -9.21 46.59 -36.54
C PRO A 18 -10.58 45.92 -36.85
N MET A 19 -11.55 46.23 -35.97
CA MET A 19 -13.01 46.50 -36.09
C MET A 19 -14.06 45.63 -36.86
N MET A 20 -15.09 45.29 -36.06
CA MET A 20 -16.55 45.12 -36.28
C MET A 20 -17.20 45.21 -37.68
N TYR A 21 -18.13 44.30 -37.94
CA TYR A 21 -19.37 44.58 -38.67
C TYR A 21 -20.56 43.78 -38.12
N THR A 22 -21.71 44.46 -37.99
CA THR A 22 -23.01 43.97 -37.52
C THR A 22 -23.83 43.37 -38.67
N ASN A 23 -24.76 42.46 -38.33
CA ASN A 23 -26.19 42.47 -38.73
C ASN A 23 -26.85 41.13 -39.11
N CYS A 24 -28.12 41.12 -38.70
CA CYS A 24 -29.30 40.58 -39.38
C CYS A 24 -29.78 39.15 -39.06
N ARG A 25 -30.68 39.13 -38.06
CA ARG A 25 -31.81 38.21 -37.93
C ARG A 25 -32.51 38.02 -39.29
N LYS A 26 -32.56 36.79 -39.79
CA LYS A 26 -33.54 36.36 -40.79
C LYS A 26 -34.59 35.46 -40.14
N ARG A 27 -35.83 35.84 -40.39
CA ARG A 27 -37.06 35.20 -39.92
C ARG A 27 -37.21 33.77 -40.41
N LEU A 28 -37.72 32.96 -39.50
CA LEU A 28 -38.46 31.72 -39.68
C LEU A 28 -39.35 31.69 -40.94
N ARG A 29 -39.30 30.56 -41.65
CA ARG A 29 -40.51 29.98 -42.29
C ARG A 29 -40.39 28.46 -42.45
N SER A 30 -41.33 27.78 -41.80
CA SER A 30 -42.03 26.57 -42.24
C SER A 30 -41.27 25.23 -42.34
N ARG A 31 -41.55 24.34 -41.39
CA ARG A 31 -42.37 23.14 -41.67
C ARG A 31 -42.84 22.51 -40.37
N LYS A 32 -44.16 22.49 -40.15
CA LYS A 32 -44.82 21.64 -39.16
C LYS A 32 -44.59 20.18 -39.57
N SER A 33 -44.08 19.35 -38.67
CA SER A 33 -44.15 17.89 -38.78
C SER A 33 -43.99 17.25 -37.42
N SER A 34 -45.12 17.14 -36.71
CA SER A 34 -45.60 16.02 -35.90
C SER A 34 -44.62 14.86 -35.58
N ASN A 35 -43.48 15.11 -34.94
CA ASN A 35 -42.60 14.04 -34.42
C ASN A 35 -42.04 14.32 -33.01
N LEU A 36 -42.47 15.41 -32.35
CA LEU A 36 -41.97 15.75 -31.01
C LEU A 36 -42.72 15.01 -29.87
N CYS A 37 -43.92 14.49 -30.12
CA CYS A 37 -44.68 13.82 -29.06
C CYS A 37 -44.17 12.41 -28.74
N VAL A 38 -43.55 11.70 -29.69
CA VAL A 38 -43.10 10.32 -29.46
C VAL A 38 -41.85 10.26 -28.58
N ILE A 39 -40.94 11.25 -28.71
CA ILE A 39 -39.70 11.30 -27.91
C ILE A 39 -39.98 11.73 -26.46
N CYS A 40 -40.96 12.61 -26.23
CA CYS A 40 -41.37 12.98 -24.87
C CYS A 40 -42.13 11.87 -24.13
N LEU A 41 -42.80 10.95 -24.83
CA LEU A 41 -43.53 9.84 -24.20
C LEU A 41 -42.61 8.73 -23.67
N ILE A 42 -41.41 8.55 -24.25
CA ILE A 42 -40.44 7.54 -23.78
C ILE A 42 -39.71 8.01 -22.51
N ALA A 43 -39.62 9.33 -22.28
CA ALA A 43 -38.99 9.91 -21.09
C ALA A 43 -39.86 9.87 -19.81
N LEU A 44 -41.11 9.38 -19.91
CA LEU A 44 -42.05 9.26 -18.79
C LEU A 44 -42.18 7.83 -18.26
N ILE A 45 -41.37 6.88 -18.74
CA ILE A 45 -41.34 5.56 -18.14
C ILE A 45 -40.65 5.70 -16.78
N PRO A 46 -41.35 5.49 -15.65
CA PRO A 46 -40.68 5.49 -14.35
C PRO A 46 -39.59 4.44 -14.40
N HIS A 47 -38.37 4.82 -14.02
CA HIS A 47 -37.32 3.85 -13.75
C HIS A 47 -37.85 2.91 -12.69
N THR A 48 -38.24 1.72 -13.12
CA THR A 48 -38.52 0.62 -12.21
C THR A 48 -37.15 0.07 -11.86
N ASP A 49 -36.75 0.26 -10.60
CA ASP A 49 -35.59 -0.44 -10.05
C ASP A 49 -35.94 -1.93 -10.05
N GLY A 50 -35.54 -2.61 -11.12
CA GLY A 50 -35.76 -4.02 -11.35
C GLY A 50 -34.57 -4.83 -10.85
N CYS A 51 -34.86 -5.96 -10.24
CA CYS A 51 -33.85 -6.94 -9.84
C CYS A 51 -32.99 -7.34 -11.04
N SER A 52 -31.66 -7.28 -10.89
CA SER A 52 -30.71 -7.68 -11.94
C SER A 52 -30.76 -9.19 -12.18
N GLN A 53 -31.04 -9.96 -11.13
CA GLN A 53 -31.24 -11.40 -11.20
C GLN A 53 -32.32 -11.82 -10.23
N VAL A 54 -33.26 -12.65 -10.70
CA VAL A 54 -34.34 -13.20 -9.88
C VAL A 54 -34.17 -14.71 -9.80
N ILE A 55 -34.12 -15.23 -8.57
CA ILE A 55 -34.15 -16.66 -8.29
C ILE A 55 -35.46 -16.91 -7.53
N SER A 56 -36.25 -17.90 -7.96
CA SER A 56 -37.47 -18.27 -7.26
C SER A 56 -37.30 -19.62 -6.57
N ILE A 57 -37.74 -19.70 -5.33
CA ILE A 57 -37.82 -20.95 -4.57
C ILE A 57 -39.27 -21.23 -4.21
N ASN A 58 -39.64 -22.51 -4.32
CA ASN A 58 -40.93 -22.99 -3.86
C ASN A 58 -40.70 -23.57 -2.47
N ALA A 59 -41.16 -22.86 -1.44
CA ALA A 59 -40.89 -23.26 -0.07
C ALA A 59 -41.77 -24.44 0.33
N HIS A 60 -41.16 -25.57 0.69
CA HIS A 60 -41.86 -26.71 1.27
C HIS A 60 -42.13 -26.45 2.77
N GLU A 61 -43.40 -26.28 3.14
CA GLU A 61 -43.82 -26.10 4.55
C GLU A 61 -43.40 -27.32 5.40
N GLU A 62 -42.77 -27.06 6.55
CA GLU A 62 -42.40 -28.09 7.52
C GLU A 62 -43.45 -28.22 8.63
N VAL A 63 -43.92 -27.09 9.21
CA VAL A 63 -44.96 -27.06 10.25
C VAL A 63 -45.77 -25.77 10.16
N CYS A 64 -47.11 -25.90 10.09
CA CYS A 64 -48.04 -24.77 10.25
C CYS A 64 -48.84 -24.94 11.54
N THR A 65 -48.84 -23.91 12.39
CA THR A 65 -49.63 -23.88 13.62
C THR A 65 -50.75 -22.87 13.47
N ILE A 66 -51.99 -23.30 13.71
CA ILE A 66 -53.16 -22.44 13.72
C ILE A 66 -53.43 -22.06 15.17
N THR A 67 -53.27 -20.77 15.49
CA THR A 67 -53.63 -20.21 16.80
C THR A 67 -54.57 -19.04 16.58
N GLU A 68 -55.75 -19.07 17.21
CA GLU A 68 -56.73 -17.97 17.23
C GLU A 68 -56.99 -17.31 15.85
N ASN A 69 -57.33 -18.13 14.84
CA ASN A 69 -57.59 -17.73 13.44
C ASN A 69 -56.41 -17.19 12.62
N ALA A 70 -55.17 -17.24 13.13
CA ALA A 70 -53.96 -16.97 12.35
C ALA A 70 -53.19 -18.27 12.08
N GLU A 71 -53.00 -18.59 10.81
CA GLU A 71 -52.13 -19.69 10.36
C GLU A 71 -50.68 -19.19 10.30
N THR A 72 -49.81 -19.74 11.14
CA THR A 72 -48.38 -19.41 11.16
C THR A 72 -47.61 -20.59 10.59
N CYS A 73 -47.11 -20.46 9.36
CA CYS A 73 -46.32 -21.49 8.70
C CYS A 73 -44.82 -21.22 8.83
N THR A 74 -44.06 -22.25 9.22
CA THR A 74 -42.60 -22.20 9.34
C THR A 74 -41.96 -22.90 8.14
N TYR A 75 -41.01 -22.21 7.50
CA TYR A 75 -40.27 -22.69 6.33
C TYR A 75 -38.79 -22.82 6.68
N ASN A 76 -38.20 -24.00 6.48
CA ASN A 76 -36.78 -24.28 6.70
C ASN A 76 -36.10 -24.70 5.39
N GLU A 77 -35.94 -23.76 4.46
CA GLU A 77 -35.18 -24.00 3.23
C GLU A 77 -33.91 -23.16 3.18
N ALA A 78 -32.82 -23.79 2.72
CA ALA A 78 -31.54 -23.13 2.49
C ALA A 78 -31.31 -23.05 0.98
N THR A 79 -31.02 -21.84 0.49
CA THR A 79 -30.71 -21.61 -0.94
C THR A 79 -29.40 -20.86 -1.08
N VAL A 80 -28.60 -21.28 -2.06
CA VAL A 80 -27.35 -20.61 -2.41
C VAL A 80 -27.61 -19.64 -3.55
N ILE A 81 -27.25 -18.37 -3.34
CA ILE A 81 -27.45 -17.29 -4.30
C ILE A 81 -26.08 -16.71 -4.67
N THR A 82 -25.82 -16.57 -5.96
CA THR A 82 -24.63 -15.86 -6.43
C THR A 82 -24.91 -14.37 -6.39
N LEU A 83 -24.26 -13.66 -5.47
CA LEU A 83 -24.34 -12.21 -5.41
C LEU A 83 -23.58 -11.60 -6.58
N GLN A 84 -24.26 -10.76 -7.35
CA GLN A 84 -23.61 -10.01 -8.41
C GLN A 84 -22.79 -8.83 -7.83
N PRO A 85 -21.64 -8.48 -8.42
CA PRO A 85 -20.77 -7.46 -7.88
C PRO A 85 -21.37 -6.04 -7.97
N LEU A 86 -21.21 -5.25 -6.90
CA LEU A 86 -21.44 -3.81 -6.76
C LEU A 86 -22.73 -3.24 -7.39
N GLN A 87 -23.69 -2.85 -6.54
CA GLN A 87 -24.97 -2.20 -6.89
C GLN A 87 -25.93 -3.01 -7.77
N GLN A 88 -25.60 -4.25 -8.13
CA GLN A 88 -26.55 -5.19 -8.74
C GLN A 88 -27.40 -5.85 -7.64
N GLU A 89 -28.72 -5.77 -7.80
CA GLU A 89 -29.70 -6.32 -6.84
C GLU A 89 -30.06 -7.74 -7.26
N THR A 90 -29.82 -8.70 -6.37
CA THR A 90 -30.23 -10.09 -6.54
C THR A 90 -31.45 -10.35 -5.69
N CYS A 91 -32.54 -10.80 -6.31
CA CYS A 91 -33.82 -10.99 -5.63
C CYS A 91 -34.17 -12.47 -5.55
N LEU A 92 -34.54 -12.90 -4.35
CA LEU A 92 -35.10 -14.21 -4.06
C LEU A 92 -36.61 -14.07 -3.91
N ALA A 93 -37.37 -14.64 -4.83
CA ALA A 93 -38.82 -14.73 -4.75
C ALA A 93 -39.20 -16.01 -3.99
N ILE A 94 -39.86 -15.86 -2.85
CA ILE A 94 -40.37 -16.95 -2.03
C ILE A 94 -41.84 -17.18 -2.40
N LYS A 95 -42.16 -18.39 -2.85
CA LYS A 95 -43.52 -18.78 -3.23
C LYS A 95 -44.05 -19.88 -2.33
N ASP A 96 -45.37 -19.84 -2.10
CA ASP A 96 -46.09 -20.89 -1.41
C ASP A 96 -46.32 -22.13 -2.31
N ARG A 97 -46.97 -23.15 -1.75
CA ARG A 97 -47.33 -24.39 -2.46
C ARG A 97 -48.30 -24.16 -3.63
N SER A 98 -49.06 -23.08 -3.60
CA SER A 98 -49.98 -22.67 -4.67
C SER A 98 -49.30 -21.80 -5.73
N ASN A 99 -47.96 -21.67 -5.67
CA ASN A 99 -47.14 -20.82 -6.54
C ASN A 99 -47.50 -19.32 -6.44
N LYS A 100 -48.15 -18.90 -5.33
CA LYS A 100 -48.39 -17.50 -4.99
C LYS A 100 -47.13 -16.91 -4.34
N LEU A 101 -46.78 -15.68 -4.69
CA LEU A 101 -45.67 -14.95 -4.10
C LEU A 101 -45.98 -14.58 -2.65
N VAL A 102 -45.14 -15.00 -1.71
CA VAL A 102 -45.26 -14.68 -0.28
C VAL A 102 -44.37 -13.49 0.09
N ALA A 103 -43.12 -13.51 -0.36
CA ALA A 103 -42.16 -12.45 -0.08
C ALA A 103 -41.07 -12.39 -1.16
N VAL A 104 -40.44 -11.22 -1.29
CA VAL A 104 -39.23 -11.02 -2.09
C VAL A 104 -38.12 -10.54 -1.18
N VAL A 105 -37.03 -11.28 -1.13
CA VAL A 105 -35.81 -10.89 -0.42
C VAL A 105 -34.81 -10.37 -1.43
N SER A 106 -34.54 -9.08 -1.39
CA SER A 106 -33.57 -8.39 -2.22
C SER A 106 -32.23 -8.27 -1.48
N LEU A 107 -31.15 -8.65 -2.13
CA LEU A 107 -29.78 -8.48 -1.65
C LEU A 107 -28.99 -7.62 -2.63
N LYS A 108 -28.44 -6.53 -2.14
CA LYS A 108 -27.60 -5.61 -2.92
C LYS A 108 -26.24 -5.48 -2.25
N VAL A 109 -25.17 -5.72 -3.00
CA VAL A 109 -23.81 -5.58 -2.47
C VAL A 109 -23.39 -4.12 -2.55
N ASP A 110 -23.19 -3.50 -1.39
CA ASP A 110 -22.74 -2.11 -1.27
C ASP A 110 -21.22 -2.01 -1.41
N ASN A 111 -20.51 -2.89 -0.72
CA ASN A 111 -19.05 -2.82 -0.64
C ASN A 111 -18.44 -4.20 -0.36
N ILE A 112 -17.31 -4.47 -1.00
CA ILE A 112 -16.44 -5.62 -0.70
C ILE A 112 -15.08 -5.04 -0.28
N GLN A 113 -14.75 -5.24 0.99
CA GLN A 113 -13.51 -4.78 1.62
C GLN A 113 -12.59 -5.95 1.93
N PHE A 114 -11.31 -5.75 1.73
CA PHE A 114 -10.24 -6.65 2.16
C PHE A 114 -9.40 -5.93 3.19
N ARG A 115 -9.43 -6.39 4.44
CA ARG A 115 -8.67 -5.80 5.54
C ARG A 115 -7.36 -6.55 5.74
N CYS A 116 -6.25 -5.84 5.69
CA CYS A 116 -4.92 -6.39 5.95
C CYS A 116 -4.80 -6.86 7.40
N GLN A 117 -4.45 -8.13 7.59
CA GLN A 117 -3.93 -8.62 8.87
C GLN A 117 -2.45 -8.28 8.94
N LYS A 118 -2.15 -7.12 9.52
CA LYS A 118 -0.82 -6.54 9.56
C LYS A 118 0.19 -7.42 10.31
N ASN A 119 1.32 -7.70 9.67
CA ASN A 119 2.47 -8.34 10.29
C ASN A 119 3.71 -7.44 10.12
N ALA A 120 4.23 -6.91 11.24
CA ALA A 120 5.42 -6.06 11.22
C ALA A 120 6.67 -6.90 11.00
N GLU A 121 7.41 -6.59 9.93
CA GLU A 121 8.65 -7.27 9.56
C GLU A 121 9.82 -6.71 10.39
N PHE A 122 10.05 -5.40 10.31
CA PHE A 122 11.11 -4.70 11.01
C PHE A 122 10.85 -3.19 11.06
N PHE A 123 11.68 -2.48 11.82
CA PHE A 123 11.67 -1.02 11.92
C PHE A 123 12.93 -0.45 11.29
N THR A 124 12.86 0.76 10.77
CA THR A 124 14.02 1.45 10.19
C THR A 124 13.89 2.97 10.35
N ARG A 125 14.94 3.70 9.98
CA ARG A 125 15.06 5.16 10.12
C ARG A 125 15.89 5.71 8.96
N ASP A 126 15.69 6.99 8.65
CA ASP A 126 16.62 7.69 7.78
C ASP A 126 18.01 7.68 8.41
N HIS A 127 18.99 7.33 7.60
CA HIS A 127 20.36 7.17 8.05
C HIS A 127 21.36 7.55 6.98
N LYS A 128 22.55 7.94 7.45
CA LYS A 128 23.75 8.07 6.63
C LYS A 128 24.78 7.07 7.10
N LEU A 129 25.51 6.49 6.15
CA LEU A 129 26.66 5.65 6.44
C LEU A 129 27.92 6.49 6.30
N VAL A 130 28.77 6.43 7.32
CA VAL A 130 30.02 7.20 7.43
C VAL A 130 31.17 6.24 7.70
N SER A 131 32.37 6.58 7.23
CA SER A 131 33.59 5.83 7.50
C SER A 131 34.61 6.67 8.27
N GLU A 132 35.31 6.03 9.21
CA GLU A 132 36.48 6.55 9.89
C GLU A 132 37.65 5.58 9.65
N SER A 133 38.87 6.08 9.43
CA SER A 133 40.04 5.22 9.21
C SER A 133 41.28 5.74 9.90
N ILE A 134 42.15 4.80 10.30
CA ILE A 134 43.31 5.05 11.14
C ILE A 134 44.44 4.13 10.69
N HIS A 135 45.56 4.76 10.36
CA HIS A 135 46.80 4.07 10.05
C HIS A 135 47.68 3.94 11.29
N ARG A 136 48.25 2.75 11.50
CA ARG A 136 49.20 2.45 12.58
C ARG A 136 50.36 1.62 12.05
N CYS A 137 51.58 2.07 12.29
CA CYS A 137 52.78 1.29 12.04
C CYS A 137 52.77 -0.04 12.80
N TYR A 138 53.53 -1.02 12.31
CA TYR A 138 53.73 -2.28 13.01
C TYR A 138 54.21 -2.05 14.46
N LEU A 139 53.58 -2.74 15.41
CA LEU A 139 53.74 -2.60 16.87
C LEU A 139 53.27 -1.27 17.48
N ALA A 140 52.51 -0.45 16.74
CA ALA A 140 51.93 0.78 17.26
C ALA A 140 50.42 0.65 17.50
N GLY A 141 49.96 1.03 18.70
CA GLY A 141 48.53 0.97 19.07
C GLY A 141 47.97 -0.44 18.93
N SER A 142 46.85 -0.57 18.23
CA SER A 142 46.20 -1.86 17.94
C SER A 142 46.88 -2.68 16.82
N CYS A 143 47.90 -2.14 16.13
CA CYS A 143 48.62 -2.86 15.08
C CYS A 143 49.70 -3.78 15.65
N VAL A 144 49.28 -4.90 16.22
CA VAL A 144 50.16 -5.99 16.69
C VAL A 144 50.32 -7.09 15.63
N GLU A 145 51.06 -8.15 15.96
CA GLU A 145 51.25 -9.30 15.07
C GLU A 145 49.90 -9.88 14.60
N ASN A 146 49.76 -10.06 13.28
CA ASN A 146 48.54 -10.55 12.61
C ASN A 146 47.26 -9.74 12.94
N ALA A 147 47.38 -8.46 13.31
CA ALA A 147 46.23 -7.66 13.72
C ALA A 147 45.13 -7.59 12.66
N CYS A 148 45.46 -7.43 11.37
CA CYS A 148 44.42 -7.38 10.33
C CYS A 148 43.70 -8.71 10.10
N GLU A 149 44.38 -9.84 10.30
CA GLU A 149 43.77 -11.17 10.18
C GLU A 149 42.87 -11.48 11.38
N ASN A 150 43.23 -10.95 12.55
CA ASN A 150 42.51 -11.14 13.80
C ASN A 150 41.38 -10.11 14.03
N THR A 151 41.28 -9.06 13.19
CA THR A 151 40.26 -8.03 13.33
C THR A 151 38.88 -8.56 12.92
N SER A 152 37.93 -8.58 13.85
CA SER A 152 36.53 -8.93 13.60
C SER A 152 35.69 -7.70 13.23
N PRO A 153 34.63 -7.85 12.41
CA PRO A 153 33.68 -6.77 12.12
C PRO A 153 33.03 -6.13 13.36
N SER A 154 32.95 -6.85 14.47
CA SER A 154 32.39 -6.35 15.73
C SER A 154 33.36 -5.53 16.57
N ASP A 155 34.65 -5.52 16.23
CA ASP A 155 35.68 -4.97 17.11
C ASP A 155 35.58 -3.45 17.24
N GLN A 156 35.76 -2.97 18.46
CA GLN A 156 35.79 -1.55 18.79
C GLN A 156 37.22 -1.16 19.15
N LEU A 157 37.91 -0.47 18.25
CA LEU A 157 39.27 0.00 18.47
C LEU A 157 39.24 1.30 19.26
N LYS A 158 40.14 1.44 20.24
CA LYS A 158 40.24 2.65 21.08
C LYS A 158 40.63 3.88 20.28
N GLU A 159 41.24 3.67 19.12
CA GLU A 159 41.64 4.72 18.21
C GLU A 159 40.45 5.37 17.51
N PHE A 160 39.35 4.65 17.29
CA PHE A 160 38.14 5.22 16.69
C PHE A 160 37.39 6.13 17.66
N SER A 161 36.69 7.12 17.10
CA SER A 161 35.84 8.01 17.87
C SER A 161 34.78 7.25 18.69
N HIS A 162 34.39 7.86 19.82
CA HIS A 162 33.28 7.35 20.65
C HIS A 162 31.99 7.17 19.82
N THR A 163 31.74 8.08 18.89
CA THR A 163 30.59 8.01 17.98
C THR A 163 30.65 6.78 17.08
N ALA A 164 31.80 6.51 16.46
CA ALA A 164 31.97 5.35 15.59
C ALA A 164 31.79 4.02 16.35
N ASN A 165 32.38 3.91 17.55
CA ASN A 165 32.30 2.69 18.35
C ASN A 165 30.88 2.44 18.90
N ASN A 166 30.15 3.48 19.31
CA ASN A 166 28.80 3.34 19.87
C ASN A 166 27.67 3.33 18.83
N SER A 167 28.00 3.51 17.55
CA SER A 167 27.04 3.41 16.46
C SER A 167 27.07 2.01 15.83
N PRO A 168 25.94 1.53 15.27
CA PRO A 168 25.92 0.32 14.45
C PRO A 168 26.97 0.40 13.36
N GLY A 169 27.82 -0.61 13.23
CA GLY A 169 28.95 -0.52 12.31
C GLY A 169 29.83 -1.76 12.27
N TYR A 170 30.66 -1.80 11.24
CA TYR A 170 31.60 -2.87 10.95
C TYR A 170 33.02 -2.33 10.91
N THR A 171 33.93 -2.99 11.62
CA THR A 171 35.36 -2.70 11.61
C THR A 171 36.09 -3.63 10.66
N PHE A 172 37.08 -3.10 9.96
CA PHE A 172 37.88 -3.81 8.99
C PHE A 172 39.34 -3.40 9.13
N CYS A 173 40.23 -4.22 8.57
CA CYS A 173 41.65 -3.94 8.52
C CYS A 173 42.23 -4.36 7.18
N SER A 174 43.08 -3.51 6.62
CA SER A 174 43.93 -3.85 5.47
C SER A 174 45.38 -3.64 5.84
N GLN A 175 46.25 -4.55 5.41
CA GLN A 175 47.69 -4.32 5.46
C GLN A 175 48.04 -3.16 4.52
N SER A 176 49.01 -2.34 4.92
CA SER A 176 49.50 -1.19 4.15
C SER A 176 51.04 -1.21 4.08
N CYS A 177 51.68 -0.08 3.73
CA CYS A 177 53.12 0.05 3.58
C CYS A 177 53.89 -0.19 4.89
N GLY A 178 55.20 -0.41 4.81
CA GLY A 178 56.10 -0.48 5.95
C GLY A 178 57.38 0.33 5.70
N CYS A 179 58.32 0.26 6.65
CA CYS A 179 59.60 0.97 6.64
C CYS A 179 59.48 2.49 6.78
N ILE A 180 60.64 3.15 6.91
CA ILE A 180 60.73 4.59 7.17
C ILE A 180 60.10 5.46 6.07
N THR A 181 60.00 4.93 4.85
CA THR A 181 59.33 5.56 3.70
C THR A 181 57.81 5.59 3.83
N CYS A 182 57.24 4.77 4.72
CA CYS A 182 55.83 4.79 5.09
C CYS A 182 55.64 5.66 6.33
N GLU A 183 55.66 6.99 6.15
CA GLU A 183 55.33 7.94 7.24
C GLU A 183 56.24 7.87 8.48
N GLY A 184 57.46 7.34 8.36
CA GLY A 184 58.33 7.16 9.51
C GLY A 184 58.02 5.92 10.36
N CYS A 185 57.36 4.90 9.80
CA CYS A 185 57.33 3.59 10.45
C CYS A 185 58.76 3.03 10.58
N PHE A 186 59.21 2.76 11.81
CA PHE A 186 60.58 2.26 12.05
C PHE A 186 60.78 0.83 11.51
N PHE A 187 59.74 0.00 11.62
CA PHE A 187 59.76 -1.39 11.20
C PHE A 187 59.33 -1.56 9.74
N CYS A 188 59.94 -2.53 9.05
CA CYS A 188 59.64 -2.85 7.65
C CYS A 188 58.49 -3.84 7.45
N GLN A 189 57.94 -4.36 8.54
CA GLN A 189 56.71 -5.14 8.54
C GLN A 189 55.52 -4.29 8.08
N PRO A 190 54.49 -4.91 7.47
CA PRO A 190 53.30 -4.19 7.04
C PRO A 190 52.62 -3.44 8.19
N SER A 191 52.26 -2.18 7.95
CA SER A 191 51.40 -1.41 8.85
C SER A 191 49.94 -1.84 8.71
N CYS A 192 49.10 -1.41 9.65
CA CYS A 192 47.67 -1.68 9.67
C CYS A 192 46.88 -0.41 9.33
N LEU A 193 46.03 -0.49 8.31
CA LEU A 193 45.00 0.48 8.03
C LEU A 193 43.67 -0.07 8.55
N PHE A 194 43.29 0.37 9.74
CA PHE A 194 41.98 0.06 10.30
C PHE A 194 40.96 1.05 9.75
N TYR A 195 39.77 0.57 9.43
CA TYR A 195 38.65 1.45 9.09
C TYR A 195 37.34 0.88 9.58
N ARG A 196 36.45 1.77 10.00
CA ARG A 196 35.13 1.41 10.51
C ARG A 196 34.07 2.16 9.73
N ILE A 197 33.07 1.41 9.27
CA ILE A 197 31.89 1.95 8.60
C ILE A 197 30.74 1.86 9.60
N TYR A 198 30.05 2.95 9.85
CA TYR A 198 28.97 2.99 10.82
C TYR A 198 27.81 3.87 10.36
N ALA A 199 26.61 3.55 10.85
CA ALA A 199 25.39 4.26 10.54
C ALA A 199 25.11 5.35 11.57
N LEU A 200 24.62 6.49 11.12
CA LEU A 200 24.11 7.57 11.97
C LEU A 200 22.68 7.91 11.56
N PRO A 201 21.74 8.11 12.51
CA PRO A 201 20.40 8.57 12.18
C PRO A 201 20.48 10.00 11.63
N THR A 202 19.71 10.28 10.58
CA THR A 202 19.52 11.64 10.04
C THR A 202 18.17 12.23 10.44
N SER A 203 17.23 11.40 10.87
CA SER A 203 15.88 11.79 11.29
C SER A 203 15.44 11.03 12.54
N HIS A 204 14.50 11.59 13.31
CA HIS A 204 13.82 10.94 14.43
C HIS A 204 12.64 10.06 14.01
N THR A 205 12.20 10.16 12.75
CA THR A 205 11.08 9.39 12.21
C THR A 205 11.41 7.90 12.18
N ILE A 206 10.51 7.08 12.72
CA ILE A 206 10.61 5.62 12.69
C ILE A 206 9.62 5.10 11.68
N TYR A 207 10.13 4.31 10.74
CA TYR A 207 9.34 3.65 9.71
C TYR A 207 9.06 2.22 10.14
N THR A 208 7.80 1.83 10.13
CA THR A 208 7.40 0.44 10.34
C THR A 208 7.24 -0.23 8.98
N ILE A 209 8.06 -1.24 8.70
CA ILE A 209 7.94 -2.07 7.50
C ILE A 209 7.07 -3.28 7.83
N PHE A 210 6.04 -3.51 7.05
CA PHE A 210 5.09 -4.59 7.30
C PHE A 210 4.54 -5.18 6.00
N ASN A 211 4.02 -6.39 6.11
CA ASN A 211 3.25 -7.05 5.07
C ASN A 211 1.90 -7.53 5.60
N CYS A 212 1.10 -8.08 4.70
CA CYS A 212 -0.23 -8.61 4.98
C CYS A 212 -0.27 -10.09 4.59
N PRO A 213 0.20 -11.01 5.46
CA PRO A 213 0.21 -12.45 5.18
C PRO A 213 -1.18 -13.01 4.89
N SER A 214 -2.22 -12.38 5.46
CA SER A 214 -3.62 -12.71 5.17
C SER A 214 -4.46 -11.45 5.07
N TRP A 215 -5.54 -11.54 4.29
CA TRP A 215 -6.52 -10.49 4.12
C TRP A 215 -7.89 -11.01 4.55
N GLU A 216 -8.54 -10.31 5.46
CA GLU A 216 -9.90 -10.61 5.90
C GLU A 216 -10.90 -9.99 4.93
N THR A 217 -11.78 -10.80 4.35
CA THR A 217 -12.81 -10.31 3.43
C THR A 217 -14.07 -9.94 4.21
N ILE A 218 -14.60 -8.75 3.94
CA ILE A 218 -15.81 -8.21 4.56
C ILE A 218 -16.74 -7.75 3.44
N VAL A 219 -17.93 -8.33 3.37
CA VAL A 219 -18.96 -7.94 2.39
C VAL A 219 -20.06 -7.19 3.14
N THR A 220 -20.26 -5.92 2.79
CA THR A 220 -21.40 -5.14 3.25
C THR A 220 -22.50 -5.26 2.21
N ALA A 221 -23.65 -5.81 2.62
CA ALA A 221 -24.81 -5.99 1.77
C ALA A 221 -26.04 -5.32 2.40
N GLU A 222 -26.80 -4.59 1.59
CA GLU A 222 -28.12 -4.10 1.92
C GLU A 222 -29.13 -5.21 1.61
N VAL A 223 -29.91 -5.61 2.62
CA VAL A 223 -30.95 -6.63 2.49
C VAL A 223 -32.30 -5.98 2.71
N THR A 224 -33.20 -6.16 1.74
CA THR A 224 -34.58 -5.68 1.82
C THR A 224 -35.55 -6.86 1.71
N ILE A 225 -36.49 -6.98 2.64
CA ILE A 225 -37.58 -7.97 2.59
C ILE A 225 -38.85 -7.22 2.26
N ARG A 226 -39.47 -7.55 1.13
CA ARG A 226 -40.74 -7.00 0.67
C ARG A 226 -41.83 -8.06 0.78
N GLN A 227 -42.89 -7.75 1.52
CA GLN A 227 -44.16 -8.48 1.60
C GLN A 227 -45.28 -7.58 1.05
N GLU A 228 -46.48 -8.14 0.77
CA GLU A 228 -47.57 -7.44 0.05
C GLU A 228 -47.79 -5.98 0.51
N ASP A 229 -47.74 -5.70 1.82
CA ASP A 229 -47.99 -4.35 2.39
C ASP A 229 -46.80 -3.71 3.13
N SER A 230 -45.64 -4.37 3.22
CA SER A 230 -44.50 -3.86 4.01
C SER A 230 -43.14 -4.18 3.41
N ALA A 231 -42.21 -3.24 3.56
CA ALA A 231 -40.81 -3.42 3.20
C ALA A 231 -39.93 -3.04 4.38
N ILE A 232 -39.01 -3.92 4.76
CA ILE A 232 -37.99 -3.66 5.77
C ILE A 232 -36.61 -3.80 5.15
N THR A 233 -35.70 -2.90 5.49
CA THR A 233 -34.34 -2.84 4.95
C THR A 233 -33.34 -2.78 6.08
N ASN A 234 -32.23 -3.51 5.94
CA ASN A 234 -31.12 -3.44 6.88
C ASN A 234 -29.79 -3.69 6.15
N THR A 235 -28.70 -3.13 6.69
CA THR A 235 -27.35 -3.37 6.19
C THR A 235 -26.68 -4.44 7.03
N LEU A 236 -26.23 -5.51 6.39
CA LEU A 236 -25.54 -6.62 7.04
C LEU A 236 -24.07 -6.65 6.63
N GLN A 237 -23.20 -6.90 7.61
CA GLN A 237 -21.81 -7.27 7.36
C GLN A 237 -21.69 -8.79 7.36
N LEU A 238 -21.19 -9.34 6.27
CA LEU A 238 -21.02 -10.77 6.06
C LEU A 238 -19.52 -11.10 6.05
N TYR A 239 -19.14 -12.08 6.87
CA TYR A 239 -17.79 -12.60 6.99
C TYR A 239 -17.77 -14.05 6.48
N PRO A 240 -16.75 -14.48 5.73
CA PRO A 240 -16.61 -15.87 5.30
C PRO A 240 -16.66 -16.83 6.49
N GLY A 241 -17.45 -17.90 6.37
CA GLY A 241 -17.57 -18.93 7.42
C GLY A 241 -18.38 -18.51 8.65
N GLN A 242 -18.97 -17.32 8.68
CA GLN A 242 -19.89 -16.88 9.73
C GLN A 242 -21.32 -16.76 9.20
N THR A 243 -22.28 -17.04 10.08
CA THR A 243 -23.71 -16.89 9.80
C THR A 243 -24.26 -15.70 10.58
N THR A 244 -24.77 -14.71 9.86
CA THR A 244 -25.45 -13.55 10.43
C THR A 244 -26.96 -13.78 10.35
N THR A 245 -27.69 -13.51 11.43
CA THR A 245 -29.15 -13.69 11.47
C THR A 245 -29.85 -12.35 11.50
N TRP A 246 -30.85 -12.15 10.65
CA TRP A 246 -31.70 -10.97 10.67
C TRP A 246 -33.12 -11.31 10.19
N ASN A 247 -34.13 -10.82 10.92
CA ASN A 247 -35.55 -11.07 10.64
C ASN A 247 -35.89 -12.56 10.37
N ASN A 248 -35.41 -13.45 11.25
CA ASN A 248 -35.54 -14.92 11.14
C ASN A 248 -34.88 -15.57 9.91
N LEU A 249 -34.17 -14.80 9.08
CA LEU A 249 -33.34 -15.32 8.00
C LEU A 249 -31.89 -15.46 8.46
N ARG A 250 -31.21 -16.48 7.93
CA ARG A 250 -29.80 -16.75 8.19
C ARG A 250 -29.00 -16.51 6.91
N PHE A 251 -28.03 -15.61 6.97
CA PHE A 251 -27.17 -15.24 5.86
C PHE A 251 -25.77 -15.76 6.13
N SER A 252 -25.23 -16.55 5.21
CA SER A 252 -23.85 -17.07 5.32
C SER A 252 -23.10 -16.80 4.02
N LEU A 253 -21.91 -16.21 4.13
CA LEU A 253 -21.04 -16.01 2.98
C LEU A 253 -20.22 -17.28 2.73
N ILE A 254 -20.62 -18.03 1.69
CA ILE A 254 -19.99 -19.33 1.36
C ILE A 254 -18.62 -19.15 0.72
N GLY A 255 -18.45 -18.09 -0.08
CA GLY A 255 -17.16 -17.78 -0.71
C GLY A 255 -17.24 -16.54 -1.58
N THR A 256 -16.08 -15.97 -1.87
CA THR A 256 -15.92 -14.84 -2.79
C THR A 256 -14.86 -15.19 -3.83
N ILE A 257 -15.13 -14.88 -5.10
CA ILE A 257 -14.10 -14.94 -6.14
C ILE A 257 -13.30 -13.64 -6.03
N VAL A 258 -12.24 -13.67 -5.24
CA VAL A 258 -11.32 -12.53 -5.11
C VAL A 258 -10.37 -12.57 -6.30
N PRO A 259 -10.35 -11.55 -7.19
CA PRO A 259 -9.32 -11.48 -8.22
C PRO A 259 -7.94 -11.51 -7.54
N GLN A 260 -6.92 -12.09 -8.17
CA GLN A 260 -5.56 -12.08 -7.64
C GLN A 260 -5.09 -10.61 -7.51
N LEU A 261 -5.28 -10.03 -6.32
CA LEU A 261 -4.94 -8.64 -6.07
C LEU A 261 -3.42 -8.54 -5.99
N PRO A 262 -2.76 -7.61 -6.72
CA PRO A 262 -1.32 -7.36 -6.64
C PRO A 262 -0.82 -7.03 -5.22
N ILE A 263 -1.76 -6.73 -4.30
CA ILE A 263 -1.51 -6.39 -2.90
C ILE A 263 -0.99 -7.56 -2.07
N SER A 264 -1.21 -8.80 -2.51
CA SER A 264 -0.90 -10.01 -1.75
C SER A 264 0.60 -10.19 -1.50
N SER A 265 1.45 -9.64 -2.38
CA SER A 265 2.92 -9.64 -2.22
C SER A 265 3.49 -8.25 -1.96
N SER A 266 2.64 -7.25 -1.68
CA SER A 266 3.11 -5.88 -1.43
C SER A 266 3.70 -5.76 -0.03
N THR A 267 4.77 -4.98 0.09
CA THR A 267 5.31 -4.53 1.37
C THR A 267 4.92 -3.07 1.55
N PHE A 268 4.56 -2.72 2.77
CA PHE A 268 4.10 -1.39 3.13
C PHE A 268 5.07 -0.76 4.11
N MET A 269 5.13 0.57 4.06
CA MET A 269 5.87 1.39 4.99
C MET A 269 4.92 2.39 5.63
N GLU A 270 4.86 2.38 6.96
CA GLU A 270 4.01 3.25 7.77
C GLU A 270 4.84 4.17 8.65
N THR A 271 4.36 5.41 8.75
CA THR A 271 4.75 6.39 9.76
C THR A 271 3.48 7.04 10.33
N ASP A 272 3.65 7.93 11.31
CA ASP A 272 2.54 8.73 11.84
C ASP A 272 1.87 9.61 10.78
N MET A 273 2.53 9.88 9.65
CA MET A 273 1.97 10.69 8.55
C MET A 273 1.15 9.89 7.53
N GLY A 274 1.27 8.56 7.53
CA GLY A 274 0.53 7.71 6.59
C GLY A 274 1.30 6.46 6.15
N ILE A 275 0.75 5.81 5.13
CA ILE A 275 1.25 4.53 4.59
C ILE A 275 1.61 4.68 3.11
N SER A 276 2.68 4.02 2.70
CA SER A 276 3.10 3.89 1.30
C SER A 276 3.35 2.42 0.94
N ILE A 277 3.32 2.14 -0.36
CA ILE A 277 3.73 0.85 -0.91
C ILE A 277 5.20 0.94 -1.31
N ILE A 278 5.98 -0.05 -0.93
CA ILE A 278 7.40 -0.12 -1.26
C ILE A 278 7.75 -1.45 -1.93
N LYS A 279 8.96 -1.50 -2.49
CA LYS A 279 9.55 -2.75 -2.99
C LYS A 279 9.65 -3.77 -1.84
N PRO A 280 9.56 -5.08 -2.14
CA PRO A 280 9.64 -6.13 -1.14
C PRO A 280 10.88 -6.00 -0.26
N ALA A 281 10.67 -6.06 1.06
CA ALA A 281 11.73 -6.07 2.06
C ALA A 281 11.31 -6.96 3.22
N HIS A 282 12.17 -7.92 3.57
CA HIS A 282 11.87 -8.94 4.58
C HIS A 282 12.83 -8.85 5.76
N LYS A 283 12.34 -9.24 6.93
CA LYS A 283 13.14 -9.30 8.15
C LYS A 283 14.36 -10.20 7.96
N GLY A 284 15.53 -9.70 8.36
CA GLY A 284 16.81 -10.40 8.28
C GLY A 284 17.46 -10.37 6.89
N GLN A 285 16.75 -9.94 5.86
CA GLN A 285 17.31 -9.76 4.52
C GLN A 285 17.82 -8.33 4.34
N LEU A 286 19.12 -8.14 4.59
CA LEU A 286 19.78 -6.85 4.42
C LEU A 286 20.11 -6.60 2.94
N ALA A 287 19.35 -5.70 2.31
CA ALA A 287 19.49 -5.36 0.89
C ALA A 287 19.82 -3.87 0.71
N THR A 288 20.89 -3.57 -0.03
CA THR A 288 21.33 -2.20 -0.31
C THR A 288 20.33 -1.45 -1.19
N HIS A 289 20.29 -0.12 -1.09
CA HIS A 289 19.38 0.74 -1.87
C HIS A 289 17.89 0.36 -1.71
N SER A 290 17.53 -0.17 -0.54
CA SER A 290 16.16 -0.60 -0.23
C SER A 290 15.80 -0.24 1.20
N ALA A 291 14.52 -0.32 1.53
CA ALA A 291 14.06 -0.16 2.90
C ALA A 291 14.68 -1.19 3.87
N GLY A 292 15.14 -2.33 3.35
CA GLY A 292 15.83 -3.36 4.12
C GLY A 292 17.33 -3.11 4.33
N GLN A 293 17.89 -1.97 3.89
CA GLN A 293 19.32 -1.68 4.04
C GLN A 293 19.75 -1.61 5.51
N LEU A 294 18.92 -1.01 6.36
CA LEU A 294 19.10 -0.92 7.81
C LEU A 294 17.82 -1.43 8.47
N GLN A 295 17.97 -2.39 9.38
CA GLN A 295 16.85 -3.03 10.07
C GLN A 295 17.08 -3.01 11.58
N CYS A 296 16.02 -2.66 12.29
CA CYS A 296 15.92 -2.69 13.74
C CYS A 296 14.81 -3.69 14.11
N SER A 297 15.08 -4.58 15.06
CA SER A 297 14.14 -5.67 15.40
C SER A 297 12.88 -5.21 16.13
N THR A 298 12.94 -4.08 16.83
CA THR A 298 11.82 -3.50 17.60
C THR A 298 11.78 -1.98 17.42
N LYS A 299 10.63 -1.37 17.72
CA LYS A 299 10.48 0.09 17.74
C LYS A 299 11.48 0.74 18.71
N GLN A 300 11.65 0.16 19.89
CA GLN A 300 12.62 0.63 20.90
C GLN A 300 14.07 0.57 20.37
N HIS A 301 14.43 -0.46 19.61
CA HIS A 301 15.75 -0.52 18.98
C HIS A 301 15.92 0.55 17.90
N ALA A 302 14.86 0.89 17.15
CA ALA A 302 14.91 2.02 16.23
C ALA A 302 15.07 3.36 16.96
N GLU A 303 14.36 3.57 18.08
CA GLU A 303 14.49 4.77 18.93
C GLU A 303 15.93 4.94 19.44
N GLN A 304 16.51 3.86 19.98
CA GLN A 304 17.89 3.83 20.47
C GLN A 304 18.95 3.69 19.36
N PHE A 305 18.52 3.58 18.10
CA PHE A 305 19.37 3.34 16.93
C PHE A 305 20.28 2.10 17.04
N LYS A 306 19.80 1.04 17.71
CA LYS A 306 20.46 -0.27 17.85
C LYS A 306 20.02 -1.19 16.71
N CYS A 307 20.51 -0.91 15.52
CA CYS A 307 20.09 -1.57 14.29
C CYS A 307 21.27 -2.32 13.64
N ILE A 308 20.99 -3.10 12.60
CA ILE A 308 22.00 -3.74 11.75
C ILE A 308 21.80 -3.26 10.32
N PHE A 309 22.86 -3.17 9.52
CA PHE A 309 22.75 -2.74 8.13
C PHE A 309 23.56 -3.62 7.19
N ALA A 310 23.26 -3.60 5.89
CA ALA A 310 23.99 -4.38 4.91
C ALA A 310 25.48 -4.00 4.90
N SER A 311 26.39 -4.93 5.25
CA SER A 311 27.83 -4.65 5.24
C SER A 311 28.37 -4.22 3.87
N LYS A 312 27.70 -4.66 2.79
CA LYS A 312 27.98 -4.27 1.40
C LYS A 312 27.35 -2.93 0.97
N ALA A 313 26.72 -2.20 1.88
CA ALA A 313 26.17 -0.87 1.59
C ALA A 313 27.25 0.16 1.26
N CYS A 314 28.50 -0.12 1.63
CA CYS A 314 29.64 0.72 1.31
C CYS A 314 30.70 -0.07 0.54
N THR A 315 31.30 0.58 -0.46
CA THR A 315 32.48 0.10 -1.16
C THR A 315 33.65 1.00 -0.79
N CYS A 316 34.71 0.42 -0.24
CA CYS A 316 35.88 1.17 0.23
C CYS A 316 37.10 0.88 -0.63
N THR A 317 37.89 1.91 -0.88
CA THR A 317 39.24 1.82 -1.45
C THR A 317 40.26 2.14 -0.37
N HIS A 318 41.37 1.39 -0.35
CA HIS A 318 42.42 1.52 0.65
C HIS A 318 43.58 2.29 0.05
N GLY A 319 43.82 3.51 0.53
CA GLY A 319 45.07 4.22 0.30
C GLY A 319 46.16 3.74 1.26
N LEU A 320 47.31 4.40 1.24
CA LEU A 320 48.40 4.08 2.15
C LEU A 320 48.07 4.40 3.62
N ARG A 321 47.26 5.44 3.85
CA ARG A 321 47.02 6.01 5.20
C ARG A 321 45.55 6.14 5.56
N GLU A 322 44.68 6.15 4.56
CA GLU A 322 43.27 6.43 4.73
C GLU A 322 42.47 5.48 3.83
N ALA A 323 41.33 5.02 4.35
CA ALA A 323 40.34 4.31 3.57
C ALA A 323 39.24 5.29 3.13
N SER A 324 38.95 5.33 1.83
CA SER A 324 37.86 6.15 1.29
C SER A 324 36.68 5.24 0.94
N CYS A 325 35.52 5.49 1.55
CA CYS A 325 34.33 4.67 1.35
C CYS A 325 33.23 5.46 0.63
N LEU A 326 32.62 4.84 -0.37
CA LEU A 326 31.40 5.31 -1.02
C LEU A 326 30.24 4.44 -0.56
N CYS A 327 29.22 5.06 0.02
CA CYS A 327 28.09 4.35 0.63
C CYS A 327 26.76 4.66 -0.06
N SER A 328 25.85 3.68 -0.05
CA SER A 328 24.48 3.86 -0.52
C SER A 328 23.67 4.76 0.43
N PRO A 329 22.82 5.65 -0.11
CA PRO A 329 21.96 6.51 0.71
C PRO A 329 20.95 5.68 1.52
N GLY A 330 20.53 6.23 2.66
CA GLY A 330 19.57 5.63 3.58
C GLY A 330 18.33 6.50 3.78
N ASP A 331 17.86 7.16 2.72
CA ASP A 331 16.75 8.12 2.73
C ASP A 331 15.40 7.39 2.59
N MET A 332 14.83 7.01 3.73
CA MET A 332 13.55 6.30 3.82
C MET A 332 12.38 7.20 3.43
N GLU A 333 12.48 8.50 3.71
CA GLU A 333 11.48 9.50 3.32
C GLU A 333 11.28 9.54 1.79
N GLU A 334 12.36 9.44 1.01
CA GLU A 334 12.28 9.41 -0.46
C GLU A 334 11.57 8.15 -0.95
N LEU A 335 11.87 6.99 -0.35
CA LEU A 335 11.19 5.73 -0.66
C LEU A 335 9.69 5.80 -0.35
N MET A 336 9.30 6.45 0.76
CA MET A 336 7.91 6.62 1.14
C MET A 336 7.13 7.52 0.16
N LYS A 337 7.76 8.61 -0.31
CA LYS A 337 7.13 9.57 -1.24
C LYS A 337 6.85 9.00 -2.63
N ALA A 338 7.52 7.91 -3.00
CA ALA A 338 7.40 7.34 -4.34
C ALA A 338 6.00 6.73 -4.63
N SER A 339 5.34 6.14 -3.63
CA SER A 339 4.04 5.50 -3.81
C SER A 339 3.17 5.58 -2.54
N PRO A 340 2.67 6.79 -2.19
CA PRO A 340 1.78 6.97 -1.04
C PRO A 340 0.41 6.35 -1.32
N LEU A 341 -0.28 5.89 -0.27
CA LEU A 341 -1.70 5.58 -0.33
C LEU A 341 -2.54 6.88 -0.27
N PRO A 342 -3.74 6.92 -0.89
CA PRO A 342 -4.43 5.81 -1.56
C PRO A 342 -3.90 5.49 -2.97
N LEU A 343 -3.90 4.20 -3.32
CA LEU A 343 -3.61 3.73 -4.68
C LEU A 343 -4.91 3.36 -5.38
N VAL A 344 -5.23 4.04 -6.47
CA VAL A 344 -6.43 3.77 -7.28
C VAL A 344 -6.04 2.99 -8.52
N SER A 345 -6.63 1.81 -8.69
CA SER A 345 -6.54 0.94 -9.86
C SER A 345 -7.91 0.78 -10.49
N LYS A 346 -7.99 0.30 -11.74
CA LYS A 346 -9.25 0.12 -12.48
C LYS A 346 -10.26 -0.78 -11.77
N SER A 347 -9.80 -1.71 -10.94
CA SER A 347 -10.64 -2.72 -10.28
C SER A 347 -10.57 -2.67 -8.76
N PHE A 348 -9.68 -1.88 -8.16
CA PHE A 348 -9.53 -1.79 -6.72
C PHE A 348 -8.90 -0.46 -6.28
N ILE A 349 -9.19 -0.05 -5.04
CA ILE A 349 -8.58 1.08 -4.36
C ILE A 349 -7.94 0.54 -3.09
N ILE A 350 -6.66 0.82 -2.88
CA ILE A 350 -5.97 0.55 -1.62
C ILE A 350 -5.93 1.85 -0.83
N LEU A 351 -6.39 1.81 0.40
CA LEU A 351 -6.47 2.98 1.28
C LEU A 351 -6.06 2.62 2.70
N SER A 352 -5.51 3.59 3.42
CA SER A 352 -5.27 3.49 4.85
C SER A 352 -6.51 3.98 5.60
N ARG A 353 -7.01 3.17 6.53
CA ARG A 353 -8.10 3.56 7.43
C ARG A 353 -7.62 3.55 8.86
N GLU A 354 -7.93 4.60 9.61
CA GLU A 354 -7.72 4.61 11.06
C GLU A 354 -8.73 3.66 11.71
N ALA A 355 -8.25 2.71 12.50
CA ALA A 355 -9.13 1.82 13.23
C ALA A 355 -9.86 2.59 14.35
N PRO A 356 -11.16 2.29 14.62
CA PRO A 356 -11.86 2.87 15.75
C PRO A 356 -11.22 2.42 17.08
N ALA A 357 -11.22 3.32 18.07
CA ALA A 357 -10.65 3.11 19.40
C ALA A 357 -11.13 1.78 20.04
N PRO A 358 -10.26 1.01 20.73
CA PRO A 358 -8.99 1.43 21.34
C PRO A 358 -7.74 1.09 20.51
N ARG A 359 -7.88 0.54 19.29
CA ARG A 359 -6.71 0.21 18.44
C ARG A 359 -6.31 1.42 17.62
N TYR A 360 -5.39 2.24 18.12
CA TYR A 360 -4.74 3.33 17.38
C TYR A 360 -3.72 2.80 16.36
N HIS A 361 -4.15 1.91 15.47
CA HIS A 361 -3.32 1.39 14.38
C HIS A 361 -4.03 1.57 13.06
N SER A 362 -3.34 2.15 12.08
CA SER A 362 -3.86 2.28 10.74
C SER A 362 -3.89 0.90 10.06
N THR A 363 -5.01 0.58 9.41
CA THR A 363 -5.21 -0.67 8.67
C THR A 363 -5.27 -0.37 7.19
N VAL A 364 -4.53 -1.16 6.40
CA VAL A 364 -4.66 -1.11 4.94
C VAL A 364 -5.93 -1.86 4.56
N GLU A 365 -6.81 -1.20 3.84
CA GLU A 365 -8.01 -1.78 3.24
C GLU A 365 -7.88 -1.71 1.72
N ALA A 366 -8.22 -2.80 1.03
CA ALA A 366 -8.46 -2.77 -0.40
C ALA A 366 -9.97 -2.88 -0.67
N VAL A 367 -10.49 -2.01 -1.51
CA VAL A 367 -11.91 -1.90 -1.87
C VAL A 367 -12.05 -2.14 -3.36
N LYS A 368 -13.02 -2.93 -3.80
CA LYS A 368 -13.25 -3.13 -5.24
C LYS A 368 -13.81 -1.84 -5.88
N ASP A 369 -13.19 -1.36 -6.96
CA ASP A 369 -13.57 -0.10 -7.60
C ASP A 369 -14.73 -0.28 -8.61
N ARG A 370 -15.59 0.74 -8.63
CA ARG A 370 -16.89 0.83 -9.29
C ARG A 370 -16.81 0.81 -10.83
N GLN A 371 -15.65 1.11 -11.41
CA GLN A 371 -15.47 1.34 -12.86
C GLN A 371 -15.02 0.11 -13.66
N SER A 372 -14.94 -1.08 -13.05
CA SER A 372 -14.46 -2.30 -13.74
C SER A 372 -15.53 -3.04 -14.58
N GLN A 373 -16.66 -2.41 -14.88
CA GLN A 373 -17.68 -2.91 -15.81
C GLN A 373 -17.97 -1.84 -16.88
N ILE A 374 -17.08 -1.70 -17.86
CA ILE A 374 -17.41 -1.24 -19.22
C ILE A 374 -16.70 -2.15 -20.20
#